data_AF-A0A2W0GK40-F1
#
_entry.id   AF-A0A2W0GK40-F1
#
_cell.length_a   1.000
_cell.length_b   1.000
_cell.length_c   1.000
_cell.angle_alpha   90.00
_cell.angle_beta   90.00
_cell.angle_gamma   90.00
#
_symmetry.space_group_name_H-M   'P 1'
#
loop_
_entity.id
_entity.type
_entity.pdbx_description
1 polymer ?
#
loop_
_entity_poly.entity_id
_entity_poly.type
_entity_poly.pdbx_seq_one_letter_code
_entity_poly.pdbx_strand_id
1 'polypeptide(L)'
;MPVHQKDGKWYWGSKGPFDTQEKAEEVERAAYANGYAKDSAFAFDRASVRTYDADGKLHVELTPISKANVCVYYGREIPGCDELGLIPDKAYRLLRDPEELRKAADTFNNQPLLNTHIAVSVLDPPKEAIIGSTGESAEFDGTYLKNSLVIWDVNSIIGVENKQQREISSSYRYRLDMTPGEYEGEAYDGVMRDIVCNHVAIVPSGRAGPDVFVYDSQPTGLKLMSKIKSLMTLIRPLLANDEKAEEVEKKVGEIIKDEDEDKKKAEDEMCEEDKKKLAKDEEAEKEKMANDSKLAMDAAIKGVEARFTALRQAERDVRPVVGELACDSAEEVYRTALKQLGCDEHASIPAPALSSVFKAYARTPAMAQDSAVITTSSRENVKNYFEGK
;
A
#
# COMPACT_ATOMS: atom_id res chain seq x y z
N MET A 1 24.39 11.18 21.95
CA MET A 1 25.81 10.93 22.26
C MET A 1 26.11 11.58 23.60
N PRO A 2 26.88 10.99 24.52
CA PRO A 2 27.21 11.62 25.80
C PRO A 2 28.30 12.70 25.63
N VAL A 3 28.33 13.68 26.54
CA VAL A 3 29.41 14.68 26.64
C VAL A 3 30.74 13.98 26.94
N HIS A 4 31.81 14.38 26.25
CA HIS A 4 33.16 13.84 26.47
C HIS A 4 34.22 14.95 26.43
N GLN A 5 35.36 14.70 27.08
CA GLN A 5 36.46 15.65 27.15
C GLN A 5 37.60 15.25 26.20
N LYS A 6 38.11 16.21 25.43
CA LYS A 6 39.29 16.04 24.58
C LYS A 6 40.18 17.29 24.70
N ASP A 7 41.47 17.08 24.98
CA ASP A 7 42.48 18.15 25.10
C ASP A 7 42.09 19.28 26.08
N GLY A 8 41.50 18.90 27.23
CA GLY A 8 41.07 19.83 28.27
C GLY A 8 39.77 20.59 27.99
N LYS A 9 39.14 20.37 26.83
CA LYS A 9 37.87 21.01 26.43
C LYS A 9 36.75 19.98 26.27
N TRP A 10 35.51 20.43 26.43
CA TRP A 10 34.32 19.58 26.44
C TRP A 10 33.60 19.59 25.10
N TYR A 11 33.05 18.45 24.68
CA TYR A 11 32.38 18.26 23.40
C TYR A 11 31.11 17.42 23.55
N TRP A 12 30.11 17.70 22.71
CA TRP A 12 28.90 16.90 22.55
C TRP A 12 28.73 16.56 21.06
N GLY A 13 28.95 15.28 20.69
CA GLY A 13 29.03 14.88 19.28
C GLY A 13 30.13 15.63 18.53
N SER A 14 29.80 16.25 17.39
CA SER A 14 30.68 17.14 16.62
C SER A 14 30.63 18.61 17.07
N LYS A 15 29.83 18.95 18.11
CA LYS A 15 29.70 20.31 18.63
C LYS A 15 30.66 20.54 19.80
N GLY A 16 31.40 21.65 19.71
CA GLY A 16 32.41 22.09 20.67
C GLY A 16 33.54 22.84 19.94
N PRO A 17 34.64 23.21 20.61
CA PRO A 17 34.90 22.99 22.04
C PRO A 17 34.09 23.91 22.96
N PHE A 18 33.70 23.40 24.13
CA PHE A 18 33.16 24.15 25.25
C PHE A 18 34.18 24.23 26.39
N ASP A 19 34.24 25.38 27.07
CA ASP A 19 35.20 25.63 28.14
C ASP A 19 34.85 24.91 29.45
N THR A 20 33.58 24.58 29.67
CA THR A 20 33.09 23.90 30.88
C THR A 20 32.15 22.76 30.53
N GLN A 21 32.12 21.74 31.39
CA GLN A 21 31.24 20.57 31.25
C GLN A 21 29.76 20.97 31.24
N GLU A 22 29.38 21.89 32.13
CA GLU A 22 27.99 22.38 32.24
C GLU A 22 27.47 22.98 30.94
N LYS A 23 28.30 23.73 30.18
CA LYS A 23 27.90 24.26 28.88
C LYS A 23 27.68 23.17 27.84
N ALA A 24 28.50 22.12 27.85
CA ALA A 24 28.31 20.98 26.96
C ALA A 24 27.03 20.18 27.30
N GLU A 25 26.72 20.04 28.59
CA GLU A 25 25.50 19.38 29.08
C GLU A 25 24.23 20.22 28.87
N GLU A 26 24.35 21.55 28.87
CA GLU A 26 23.25 22.44 28.47
C GLU A 26 22.92 22.29 26.99
N VAL A 27 23.94 22.20 26.13
CA VAL A 27 23.75 21.93 24.70
C VAL A 27 23.17 20.54 24.46
N GLU A 28 23.59 19.53 25.21
CA GLU A 28 22.97 18.20 25.21
C GLU A 28 21.48 18.27 25.59
N ARG A 29 21.15 18.93 26.70
CA ARG A 29 19.76 19.07 27.15
C ARG A 29 18.90 19.86 26.16
N ALA A 30 19.42 20.94 25.59
CA ALA A 30 18.74 21.72 24.57
C ALA A 30 18.52 20.90 23.30
N ALA A 31 19.48 20.06 22.90
CA ALA A 31 19.31 19.18 21.75
C ALA A 31 18.25 18.11 21.99
N TYR A 32 18.23 17.45 23.16
CA TYR A 32 17.17 16.51 23.51
C TYR A 32 15.79 17.19 23.65
N ALA A 33 15.73 18.41 24.21
CA ALA A 33 14.49 19.19 24.28
C ALA A 33 13.96 19.59 22.90
N ASN A 34 14.85 19.81 21.92
CA ASN A 34 14.51 20.07 20.52
C ASN A 34 14.34 18.79 19.67
N GLY A 35 14.22 17.62 20.31
CA GLY A 35 13.88 16.37 19.63
C GLY A 35 15.05 15.64 18.98
N TYR A 36 16.30 15.94 19.35
CA TYR A 36 17.46 15.20 18.88
C TYR A 36 17.50 13.80 19.54
N ALA A 37 16.96 12.81 18.84
CA ALA A 37 17.14 11.40 19.18
C ALA A 37 18.46 10.93 18.55
N LYS A 38 19.38 10.51 19.42
CA LYS A 38 20.63 9.76 19.19
C LYS A 38 20.72 9.20 17.76
N ASP A 39 21.80 9.55 17.04
CA ASP A 39 22.29 8.82 15.85
C ASP A 39 22.63 7.37 16.25
N SER A 40 21.60 6.56 16.48
CA SER A 40 21.67 5.13 16.26
C SER A 40 21.77 4.96 14.75
N ALA A 41 22.66 4.07 14.34
CA ALA A 41 22.54 3.36 13.09
C ALA A 41 21.16 2.67 13.04
N PHE A 42 20.11 3.45 12.75
CA PHE A 42 18.79 2.98 12.40
C PHE A 42 18.87 2.53 10.95
N ALA A 43 19.35 1.30 10.78
CA ALA A 43 18.87 0.51 9.66
C ALA A 43 17.34 0.49 9.76
N PHE A 44 16.69 0.92 8.69
CA PHE A 44 15.25 0.90 8.48
C PHE A 44 14.71 -0.53 8.68
N ASP A 45 14.30 -0.86 9.91
CA ASP A 45 13.43 -2.01 10.14
C ASP A 45 12.00 -1.49 10.31
N ARG A 46 11.44 -1.04 9.18
CA ARG A 46 9.99 -0.87 9.05
C ARG A 46 9.45 -2.27 8.85
N ALA A 47 9.31 -3.03 9.95
CA ALA A 47 8.80 -4.39 9.93
C ALA A 47 7.48 -4.39 9.13
N SER A 48 7.52 -5.08 7.99
CA SER A 48 6.34 -5.30 7.19
C SER A 48 5.34 -6.09 8.03
N VAL A 49 4.06 -5.74 7.97
CA VAL A 49 3.01 -6.63 8.53
C VAL A 49 2.80 -7.86 7.65
N ARG A 50 3.51 -7.90 6.51
CA ARG A 50 3.51 -8.99 5.56
C ARG A 50 4.71 -9.87 5.80
N THR A 51 4.48 -11.17 5.86
CA THR A 51 5.54 -12.18 5.95
C THR A 51 5.25 -13.30 4.96
N TYR A 52 6.30 -13.98 4.54
CA TYR A 52 6.20 -15.14 3.66
C TYR A 52 6.62 -16.37 4.45
N ASP A 53 5.80 -17.42 4.45
CA ASP A 53 6.17 -18.68 5.08
C ASP A 53 7.14 -19.49 4.20
N ALA A 54 7.56 -20.66 4.70
CA ALA A 54 8.47 -21.55 3.99
C ALA A 54 7.90 -22.06 2.66
N ASP A 55 6.57 -22.09 2.51
CA ASP A 55 5.88 -22.51 1.28
C ASP A 55 5.62 -21.33 0.32
N GLY A 56 5.96 -20.11 0.71
CA GLY A 56 5.76 -18.91 -0.10
C GLY A 56 4.36 -18.29 -0.01
N LYS A 57 3.52 -18.73 0.94
CA LYS A 57 2.22 -18.09 1.20
C LYS A 57 2.45 -16.74 1.87
N LEU A 58 1.67 -15.74 1.47
CA LEU A 58 1.73 -14.40 2.02
C LEU A 58 0.80 -14.30 3.22
N HIS A 59 1.35 -13.96 4.38
CA HIS A 59 0.63 -13.73 5.63
C HIS A 59 0.60 -12.24 5.94
N VAL A 60 -0.55 -11.72 6.32
CA VAL A 60 -0.76 -10.33 6.73
C VAL A 60 -1.27 -10.35 8.16
N GLU A 61 -0.48 -9.84 9.10
CA GLU A 61 -0.80 -9.92 10.54
C GLU A 61 -2.09 -9.17 10.88
N LEU A 62 -2.29 -7.98 10.32
CA LEU A 62 -3.46 -7.17 10.60
C LEU A 62 -3.68 -6.13 9.50
N THR A 63 -4.89 -6.10 8.93
CA THR A 63 -5.26 -5.15 7.88
C THR A 63 -6.77 -4.84 7.89
N PRO A 64 -7.20 -3.62 7.51
CA PRO A 64 -8.62 -3.30 7.40
C PRO A 64 -9.27 -4.08 6.28
N ILE A 65 -10.35 -4.77 6.61
CA ILE A 65 -11.18 -5.54 5.68
C ILE A 65 -12.55 -4.89 5.43
N SER A 66 -12.96 -3.96 6.31
CA SER A 66 -14.16 -3.15 6.16
C SER A 66 -14.04 -1.84 6.95
N LYS A 67 -14.98 -0.93 6.75
CA LYS A 67 -14.99 0.41 7.36
C LYS A 67 -16.41 0.87 7.66
N ALA A 68 -16.61 1.55 8.77
CA ALA A 68 -17.85 2.26 9.07
C ALA A 68 -17.90 3.55 8.23
N ASN A 69 -18.75 3.56 7.22
CA ASN A 69 -18.90 4.68 6.29
C ASN A 69 -20.26 4.64 5.58
N VAL A 70 -20.58 5.71 4.87
CA VAL A 70 -21.71 5.76 3.95
C VAL A 70 -21.23 5.28 2.57
N CYS A 71 -21.88 4.26 2.03
CA CYS A 71 -21.57 3.68 0.72
C CYS A 71 -22.77 3.80 -0.22
N VAL A 72 -22.51 4.00 -1.51
CA VAL A 72 -23.56 4.07 -2.53
C VAL A 72 -23.84 2.67 -3.11
N TYR A 73 -25.12 2.33 -3.23
CA TYR A 73 -25.62 1.11 -3.86
C TYR A 73 -26.77 1.45 -4.81
N TYR A 74 -26.86 0.78 -5.94
CA TYR A 74 -28.05 0.84 -6.78
C TYR A 74 -29.16 -0.03 -6.19
N GLY A 75 -30.42 0.38 -6.37
CA GLY A 75 -31.58 -0.38 -5.87
C GLY A 75 -31.55 -1.87 -6.23
N ARG A 76 -31.10 -2.22 -7.45
CA ARG A 76 -30.95 -3.61 -7.91
C ARG A 76 -29.93 -4.44 -7.13
N GLU A 77 -28.98 -3.80 -6.46
CA GLU A 77 -27.91 -4.48 -5.69
C GLU A 77 -28.34 -4.77 -4.26
N ILE A 78 -29.43 -4.15 -3.79
CA ILE A 78 -29.86 -4.22 -2.40
C ILE A 78 -30.72 -5.48 -2.21
N PRO A 79 -30.41 -6.35 -1.24
CA PRO A 79 -31.23 -7.53 -0.95
C PRO A 79 -32.68 -7.15 -0.63
N GLY A 80 -33.63 -7.87 -1.22
CA GLY A 80 -35.07 -7.61 -1.01
C GLY A 80 -35.59 -6.34 -1.69
N CYS A 81 -34.89 -5.83 -2.71
CA CYS A 81 -35.26 -4.59 -3.40
C CYS A 81 -36.71 -4.56 -3.93
N ASP A 82 -37.21 -5.69 -4.46
CA ASP A 82 -38.59 -5.80 -4.96
C ASP A 82 -39.62 -5.66 -3.83
N GLU A 83 -39.40 -6.34 -2.70
CA GLU A 83 -40.27 -6.29 -1.52
C GLU A 83 -40.30 -4.91 -0.87
N LEU A 84 -39.16 -4.20 -0.95
CA LEU A 84 -38.97 -2.87 -0.40
C LEU A 84 -39.39 -1.75 -1.37
N GLY A 85 -39.79 -2.08 -2.60
CA GLY A 85 -40.18 -1.11 -3.62
C GLY A 85 -39.06 -0.16 -4.04
N LEU A 86 -37.81 -0.63 -4.01
CA LEU A 86 -36.65 0.19 -4.40
C LEU A 86 -36.56 0.32 -5.92
N ILE A 87 -36.16 1.50 -6.39
CA ILE A 87 -36.01 1.76 -7.83
C ILE A 87 -34.67 1.17 -8.30
N PRO A 88 -34.64 0.23 -9.26
CA PRO A 88 -33.44 -0.52 -9.63
C PRO A 88 -32.21 0.33 -9.99
N ASP A 89 -32.43 1.43 -10.71
CA ASP A 89 -31.39 2.34 -11.20
C ASP A 89 -31.15 3.56 -10.30
N LYS A 90 -31.87 3.67 -9.18
CA LYS A 90 -31.64 4.74 -8.22
C LYS A 90 -30.47 4.38 -7.32
N ALA A 91 -29.57 5.35 -7.14
CA ALA A 91 -28.51 5.28 -6.14
C ALA A 91 -29.08 5.58 -4.74
N TYR A 92 -28.78 4.72 -3.79
CA TYR A 92 -29.10 4.85 -2.37
C TYR A 92 -27.81 4.90 -1.55
N ARG A 93 -27.74 5.83 -0.61
CA ARG A 93 -26.63 5.98 0.34
C ARG A 93 -26.92 5.17 1.58
N LEU A 94 -26.20 4.08 1.78
CA LEU A 94 -26.40 3.18 2.91
C LEU A 94 -25.27 3.33 3.93
N LEU A 95 -25.63 3.57 5.18
CA LEU A 95 -24.70 3.58 6.30
C LEU A 95 -24.32 2.14 6.66
N ARG A 96 -23.03 1.83 6.58
CA ARG A 96 -22.46 0.69 7.28
C ARG A 96 -22.19 1.11 8.73
N ASP A 97 -23.19 0.87 9.58
CA ASP A 97 -23.22 1.38 10.94
C ASP A 97 -22.06 0.83 11.79
N PRO A 98 -21.32 1.69 12.54
CA PRO A 98 -20.24 1.25 13.41
C PRO A 98 -20.68 0.19 14.44
N GLU A 99 -21.88 0.32 14.98
CA GLU A 99 -22.42 -0.58 15.98
C GLU A 99 -22.70 -1.96 15.38
N GLU A 100 -23.24 -1.98 14.17
CA GLU A 100 -23.54 -3.21 13.44
C GLU A 100 -22.26 -3.90 13.01
N LEU A 101 -21.24 -3.15 12.57
CA LEU A 101 -19.91 -3.69 12.32
C LEU A 101 -19.25 -4.28 13.56
N ARG A 102 -19.38 -3.60 14.71
CA ARG A 102 -18.84 -4.08 15.98
C ARG A 102 -19.47 -5.40 16.40
N LYS A 103 -20.79 -5.54 16.25
CA LYS A 103 -21.50 -6.81 16.50
C LYS A 103 -21.11 -7.90 15.50
N ALA A 104 -20.84 -7.52 14.26
CA ALA A 104 -20.52 -8.44 13.18
C ALA A 104 -19.07 -8.93 13.19
N ALA A 105 -18.16 -8.32 13.97
CA ALA A 105 -16.72 -8.55 13.87
C ALA A 105 -16.35 -10.04 13.82
N ASP A 106 -16.86 -10.83 14.75
CA ASP A 106 -16.57 -12.28 14.83
C ASP A 106 -16.99 -13.07 13.58
N THR A 107 -18.00 -12.58 12.84
CA THR A 107 -18.47 -13.24 11.61
C THR A 107 -17.45 -13.14 10.47
N PHE A 108 -16.48 -12.22 10.55
CA PHE A 108 -15.42 -12.06 9.55
C PHE A 108 -14.24 -13.02 9.77
N ASN A 109 -14.31 -13.87 10.78
CA ASN A 109 -13.31 -14.88 11.04
C ASN A 109 -13.51 -16.11 10.16
N ASN A 110 -12.39 -16.73 9.73
CA ASN A 110 -12.37 -17.96 8.93
C ASN A 110 -13.22 -17.86 7.65
N GLN A 111 -13.27 -16.68 7.04
CA GLN A 111 -14.01 -16.43 5.81
C GLN A 111 -13.07 -16.58 4.60
N PRO A 112 -13.57 -17.10 3.47
CA PRO A 112 -12.75 -17.22 2.28
C PRO A 112 -12.33 -15.84 1.77
N LEU A 113 -11.07 -15.75 1.35
CA LEU A 113 -10.53 -14.59 0.64
C LEU A 113 -10.54 -14.88 -0.86
N LEU A 114 -11.15 -13.99 -1.65
CA LEU A 114 -11.30 -14.15 -3.09
C LEU A 114 -10.47 -13.14 -3.89
N ASN A 115 -10.10 -13.50 -5.11
CA ASN A 115 -9.50 -12.59 -6.09
C ASN A 115 -10.53 -11.80 -6.91
N THR A 116 -11.81 -12.00 -6.66
CA THR A 116 -12.89 -11.25 -7.32
C THR A 116 -14.14 -11.27 -6.44
N HIS A 117 -14.98 -10.25 -6.59
CA HIS A 117 -16.15 -10.09 -5.72
C HIS A 117 -17.35 -10.85 -6.29
N ILE A 118 -17.37 -12.16 -6.06
CA ILE A 118 -18.44 -13.08 -6.47
C ILE A 118 -19.04 -13.77 -5.26
N ALA A 119 -20.35 -14.06 -5.32
CA ALA A 119 -21.05 -14.69 -4.20
C ALA A 119 -20.48 -16.07 -3.86
N VAL A 120 -20.39 -16.39 -2.57
CA VAL A 120 -19.93 -17.69 -2.08
C VAL A 120 -21.10 -18.46 -1.50
N SER A 121 -21.29 -19.68 -2.00
CA SER A 121 -22.26 -20.66 -1.51
C SER A 121 -21.56 -21.97 -1.18
N VAL A 122 -22.07 -22.69 -0.18
CA VAL A 122 -21.59 -24.04 0.16
C VAL A 122 -21.98 -25.06 -0.92
N LEU A 123 -23.09 -24.83 -1.64
CA LEU A 123 -23.57 -25.73 -2.69
C LEU A 123 -22.71 -25.66 -3.95
N ASP A 124 -22.22 -24.47 -4.27
CA ASP A 124 -21.38 -24.22 -5.44
C ASP A 124 -20.32 -23.16 -5.09
N PRO A 125 -19.27 -23.56 -4.35
CA PRO A 125 -18.22 -22.62 -3.96
C PRO A 125 -17.34 -22.31 -5.17
N PRO A 126 -16.99 -21.03 -5.41
CA PRO A 126 -16.15 -20.64 -6.54
C PRO A 126 -14.67 -20.96 -6.25
N LYS A 127 -14.31 -22.24 -6.30
CA LYS A 127 -12.99 -22.76 -5.88
C LYS A 127 -11.82 -22.02 -6.52
N GLU A 128 -11.93 -21.71 -7.81
CA GLU A 128 -10.88 -21.02 -8.58
C GLU A 128 -10.69 -19.56 -8.17
N ALA A 129 -11.69 -18.94 -7.55
CA ALA A 129 -11.59 -17.58 -7.06
C ALA A 129 -11.12 -17.51 -5.60
N ILE A 130 -11.17 -18.61 -4.85
CA ILE A 130 -10.75 -18.67 -3.45
C ILE A 130 -9.22 -18.79 -3.42
N ILE A 131 -8.59 -17.74 -2.95
CA ILE A 131 -7.13 -17.56 -2.96
C ILE A 131 -6.52 -17.57 -1.57
N GLY A 132 -7.33 -17.70 -0.53
CA GLY A 132 -6.89 -17.53 0.84
C GLY A 132 -8.02 -17.54 1.86
N SER A 133 -7.72 -17.03 3.05
CA SER A 133 -8.67 -16.91 4.15
C SER A 133 -8.38 -15.69 5.01
N THR A 134 -9.40 -15.17 5.67
CA THR A 134 -9.23 -14.34 6.87
C THR A 134 -8.83 -15.22 8.05
N GLY A 135 -8.17 -14.64 9.05
CA GLY A 135 -7.84 -15.33 10.29
C GLY A 135 -8.98 -15.35 11.30
N GLU A 136 -8.63 -15.51 12.58
CA GLU A 136 -9.58 -15.82 13.66
C GLU A 136 -9.81 -14.69 14.69
N SER A 137 -9.14 -13.54 14.50
CA SER A 137 -9.11 -12.44 15.48
C SER A 137 -9.52 -11.13 14.84
N ALA A 138 -10.72 -11.08 14.26
CA ALA A 138 -11.30 -9.84 13.76
C ALA A 138 -11.50 -8.82 14.90
N GLU A 139 -11.08 -7.58 14.68
CA GLU A 139 -11.20 -6.48 15.63
C GLU A 139 -11.80 -5.24 14.98
N PHE A 140 -12.67 -4.52 15.71
CA PHE A 140 -13.22 -3.25 15.28
C PHE A 140 -12.72 -2.11 16.17
N ASP A 141 -12.06 -1.12 15.58
CA ASP A 141 -11.44 -0.01 16.32
C ASP A 141 -12.30 1.25 16.44
N GLY A 142 -13.57 1.17 15.99
CA GLY A 142 -14.50 2.30 15.94
C GLY A 142 -14.66 2.90 14.55
N THR A 143 -13.69 2.67 13.65
CA THR A 143 -13.77 3.11 12.24
C THR A 143 -13.52 1.97 11.29
N TYR A 144 -12.48 1.17 11.53
CA TYR A 144 -12.08 0.06 10.69
C TYR A 144 -12.35 -1.27 11.37
N LEU A 145 -12.88 -2.21 10.59
CA LEU A 145 -12.88 -3.61 10.94
C LEU A 145 -11.63 -4.24 10.31
N LYS A 146 -10.79 -4.84 11.14
CA LYS A 146 -9.51 -5.43 10.74
C LYS A 146 -9.50 -6.92 11.02
N ASN A 147 -8.70 -7.65 10.25
CA ASN A 147 -8.36 -9.04 10.53
C ASN A 147 -6.99 -9.35 9.92
N SER A 148 -6.43 -10.49 10.29
CA SER A 148 -5.32 -11.11 9.56
C SER A 148 -5.81 -11.76 8.27
N LEU A 149 -4.91 -11.88 7.28
CA LEU A 149 -5.18 -12.56 6.02
C LEU A 149 -4.05 -13.52 5.69
N VAL A 150 -4.38 -14.62 5.03
CA VAL A 150 -3.41 -15.46 4.33
C VAL A 150 -3.80 -15.54 2.86
N ILE A 151 -2.82 -15.37 1.97
CA ILE A 151 -2.97 -15.47 0.51
C ILE A 151 -2.07 -16.60 0.02
N TRP A 152 -2.66 -17.54 -0.69
CA TRP A 152 -2.01 -18.75 -1.23
C TRP A 152 -1.73 -18.63 -2.73
N ASP A 153 -2.55 -17.88 -3.47
CA ASP A 153 -2.43 -17.76 -4.93
C ASP A 153 -1.33 -16.78 -5.33
N VAL A 154 -0.42 -17.25 -6.19
CA VAL A 154 0.75 -16.47 -6.65
C VAL A 154 0.33 -15.24 -7.46
N ASN A 155 -0.68 -15.35 -8.32
CA ASN A 155 -1.13 -14.24 -9.16
C ASN A 155 -1.72 -13.11 -8.30
N SER A 156 -2.48 -13.47 -7.27
CA SER A 156 -3.03 -12.55 -6.30
C SER A 156 -1.96 -11.90 -5.43
N ILE A 157 -0.95 -12.65 -5.00
CA ILE A 157 0.23 -12.10 -4.30
C ILE A 157 0.92 -11.04 -5.17
N ILE A 158 1.15 -11.34 -6.46
CA ILE A 158 1.72 -10.38 -7.41
C ILE A 158 0.83 -9.14 -7.55
N GLY A 159 -0.48 -9.32 -7.65
CA GLY A 159 -1.45 -8.22 -7.76
C GLY A 159 -1.40 -7.27 -6.55
N VAL A 160 -1.24 -7.82 -5.35
CA VAL A 160 -1.05 -7.06 -4.12
C VAL A 160 0.28 -6.31 -4.12
N GLU A 161 1.40 -6.99 -4.44
CA GLU A 161 2.73 -6.38 -4.45
C GLU A 161 2.86 -5.26 -5.49
N ASN A 162 2.25 -5.45 -6.67
CA ASN A 162 2.25 -4.46 -7.74
C ASN A 162 1.15 -3.39 -7.60
N LYS A 163 0.37 -3.43 -6.50
CA LYS A 163 -0.70 -2.47 -6.19
C LYS A 163 -1.86 -2.45 -7.19
N GLN A 164 -1.95 -3.45 -8.07
CA GLN A 164 -3.05 -3.59 -9.03
C GLN A 164 -4.32 -4.12 -8.36
N GLN A 165 -4.17 -4.89 -7.29
CA GLN A 165 -5.27 -5.53 -6.59
C GLN A 165 -5.00 -5.56 -5.08
N ARG A 166 -5.03 -4.38 -4.47
CA ARG A 166 -4.71 -4.21 -3.05
C ARG A 166 -5.91 -3.83 -2.19
N GLU A 167 -6.94 -3.20 -2.76
CA GLU A 167 -8.10 -2.76 -1.98
C GLU A 167 -8.94 -3.97 -1.56
N ILE A 168 -9.64 -3.85 -0.44
CA ILE A 168 -10.44 -4.95 0.12
C ILE A 168 -11.92 -4.62 0.00
N SER A 169 -12.69 -5.61 -0.44
CA SER A 169 -14.13 -5.57 -0.51
C SER A 169 -14.71 -6.73 0.27
N SER A 170 -15.43 -6.43 1.35
CA SER A 170 -16.16 -7.44 2.10
C SER A 170 -17.60 -7.58 1.59
N SER A 171 -18.06 -8.82 1.49
CA SER A 171 -19.43 -9.19 1.20
C SER A 171 -20.11 -9.73 2.45
N TYR A 172 -21.35 -9.32 2.67
CA TYR A 172 -22.09 -9.69 3.88
C TYR A 172 -23.60 -9.64 3.60
N ARG A 173 -24.33 -10.43 4.38
CA ARG A 173 -25.77 -10.34 4.50
C ARG A 173 -26.10 -9.23 5.50
N TYR A 174 -27.23 -8.57 5.28
CA TYR A 174 -27.75 -7.55 6.19
C TYR A 174 -29.26 -7.41 5.96
N ARG A 175 -29.95 -6.85 6.94
CA ARG A 175 -31.32 -6.37 6.82
C ARG A 175 -31.30 -4.87 6.59
N LEU A 176 -32.04 -4.40 5.58
CA LEU A 176 -32.12 -2.98 5.27
C LEU A 176 -33.12 -2.27 6.18
N ASP A 177 -32.70 -1.14 6.75
CA ASP A 177 -33.55 -0.19 7.47
C ASP A 177 -33.51 1.16 6.74
N MET A 178 -34.57 1.55 6.05
CA MET A 178 -34.63 2.79 5.25
C MET A 178 -34.90 4.05 6.08
N THR A 179 -34.52 4.05 7.36
CA THR A 179 -34.54 5.24 8.21
C THR A 179 -33.38 6.16 7.81
N PRO A 180 -33.64 7.36 7.24
CA PRO A 180 -32.57 8.27 6.85
C PRO A 180 -31.95 8.95 8.07
N GLY A 181 -30.72 9.46 7.90
CA GLY A 181 -30.02 10.18 8.95
C GLY A 181 -28.71 10.78 8.46
N GLU A 182 -27.84 11.11 9.39
CA GLU A 182 -26.53 11.71 9.13
C GLU A 182 -25.45 10.98 9.94
N TYR A 183 -24.31 10.70 9.30
CA TYR A 183 -23.13 10.10 9.92
C TYR A 183 -21.89 10.90 9.53
N GLU A 184 -21.17 11.44 10.52
CA GLU A 184 -19.96 12.27 10.33
C GLU A 184 -20.11 13.44 9.33
N GLY A 185 -21.31 14.02 9.20
CA GLY A 185 -21.59 15.10 8.23
C GLY A 185 -22.14 14.61 6.88
N GLU A 186 -22.26 13.31 6.69
CA GLU A 186 -22.79 12.70 5.47
C GLU A 186 -24.21 12.15 5.67
N ALA A 187 -25.15 12.66 4.87
CA ALA A 187 -26.51 12.13 4.84
C ALA A 187 -26.56 10.71 4.25
N TYR A 188 -27.39 9.84 4.84
CA TYR A 188 -27.68 8.50 4.32
C TYR A 188 -29.19 8.27 4.23
N ASP A 189 -29.60 7.41 3.30
CA ASP A 189 -30.98 7.03 3.03
C ASP A 189 -31.44 5.85 3.89
N GLY A 190 -30.51 4.99 4.29
CA GLY A 190 -30.80 3.82 5.12
C GLY A 190 -29.57 3.25 5.79
N VAL A 191 -29.79 2.29 6.68
CA VAL A 191 -28.77 1.67 7.51
C VAL A 191 -28.75 0.16 7.30
N MET A 192 -27.55 -0.40 7.18
CA MET A 192 -27.32 -1.84 7.13
C MET A 192 -27.36 -2.40 8.56
N ARG A 193 -28.39 -3.17 8.89
CA ARG A 193 -28.58 -3.83 10.19
C ARG A 193 -28.24 -5.31 10.11
N ASP A 194 -27.90 -5.91 11.24
CA ASP A 194 -27.71 -7.36 11.38
C ASP A 194 -26.65 -7.89 10.39
N ILE A 195 -25.51 -7.19 10.31
CA ILE A 195 -24.44 -7.51 9.36
C ILE A 195 -23.83 -8.88 9.71
N VAL A 196 -23.72 -9.75 8.70
CA VAL A 196 -23.06 -11.06 8.83
C VAL A 196 -22.19 -11.31 7.61
N CYS A 197 -20.87 -11.48 7.81
CA CYS A 197 -19.93 -11.73 6.72
C CYS A 197 -20.27 -13.01 5.94
N ASN A 198 -19.96 -12.98 4.64
CA ASN A 198 -19.98 -14.16 3.76
C ASN A 198 -18.60 -14.45 3.18
N HIS A 199 -17.88 -13.43 2.72
CA HIS A 199 -16.52 -13.55 2.20
C HIS A 199 -15.83 -12.18 2.15
N VAL A 200 -14.51 -12.20 1.95
CA VAL A 200 -13.69 -11.02 1.70
C VAL A 200 -13.03 -11.19 0.32
N ALA A 201 -12.84 -10.11 -0.43
CA ALA A 201 -12.16 -10.14 -1.71
C ALA A 201 -11.12 -9.03 -1.81
N ILE A 202 -9.98 -9.33 -2.44
CA ILE A 202 -9.06 -8.31 -2.93
C ILE A 202 -9.56 -7.82 -4.30
N VAL A 203 -9.59 -6.51 -4.50
CA VAL A 203 -10.11 -5.88 -5.71
C VAL A 203 -9.23 -4.69 -6.11
N PRO A 204 -9.29 -4.24 -7.37
CA PRO A 204 -8.61 -3.02 -7.78
C PRO A 204 -9.16 -1.77 -7.09
N SER A 205 -10.49 -1.71 -6.89
CA SER A 205 -11.17 -0.63 -6.16
C SER A 205 -12.34 -1.14 -5.33
N GLY A 206 -12.35 -0.83 -4.04
CA GLY A 206 -13.34 -1.25 -3.06
C GLY A 206 -14.23 -0.10 -2.58
N ARG A 207 -15.51 -0.39 -2.33
CA ARG A 207 -16.49 0.60 -1.82
C ARG A 207 -16.18 1.12 -0.41
N ALA A 208 -15.34 0.43 0.35
CA ALA A 208 -14.94 0.86 1.69
C ALA A 208 -13.91 2.01 1.66
N GLY A 209 -13.37 2.32 0.48
CA GLY A 209 -12.42 3.40 0.25
C GLY A 209 -10.99 2.89 0.01
N PRO A 210 -10.12 3.74 -0.59
CA PRO A 210 -8.75 3.37 -0.95
C PRO A 210 -7.81 3.18 0.25
N ASP A 211 -8.29 3.51 1.46
CA ASP A 211 -7.62 3.31 2.74
C ASP A 211 -7.91 1.92 3.36
N VAL A 212 -8.80 1.13 2.74
CA VAL A 212 -9.12 -0.26 3.09
C VAL A 212 -8.44 -1.18 2.08
N PHE A 213 -7.18 -1.52 2.36
CA PHE A 213 -6.32 -2.30 1.46
C PHE A 213 -5.34 -3.18 2.26
N VAL A 214 -4.78 -4.19 1.60
CA VAL A 214 -3.76 -5.08 2.18
C VAL A 214 -2.53 -4.30 2.59
N TYR A 215 -2.32 -4.14 3.89
CA TYR A 215 -1.23 -3.34 4.44
C TYR A 215 0.15 -3.95 4.21
N ASP A 216 1.11 -3.10 3.87
CA ASP A 216 2.52 -3.49 3.69
C ASP A 216 3.36 -3.27 4.95
N SER A 217 3.05 -2.27 5.76
CA SER A 217 3.83 -1.95 6.96
C SER A 217 2.90 -1.63 8.11
N GLN A 218 3.35 -1.82 9.36
CA GLN A 218 2.55 -1.55 10.55
C GLN A 218 1.77 -0.24 10.39
N PRO A 219 0.44 -0.25 10.64
CA PRO A 219 -0.37 0.93 10.48
C PRO A 219 0.13 1.99 11.45
N THR A 220 0.76 3.04 10.94
CA THR A 220 1.00 4.31 11.64
C THR A 220 -0.32 5.09 11.75
N GLY A 221 -1.40 4.38 12.07
CA GLY A 221 -2.80 4.76 11.86
C GLY A 221 -3.28 5.91 12.73
N LEU A 222 -2.57 6.28 13.81
CA LEU A 222 -2.96 7.42 14.64
C LEU A 222 -2.39 8.77 14.17
N LYS A 223 -1.29 8.80 13.40
CA LYS A 223 -0.64 10.07 13.01
C LYS A 223 -1.02 10.56 11.62
N LEU A 224 -1.30 9.65 10.68
CA LEU A 224 -1.69 10.04 9.32
C LEU A 224 -3.12 10.61 9.29
N MET A 225 -4.04 10.05 10.08
CA MET A 225 -5.40 10.54 10.25
C MET A 225 -5.45 11.94 10.87
N SER A 226 -4.57 12.24 11.84
CA SER A 226 -4.44 13.58 12.43
C SER A 226 -4.02 14.63 11.38
N LYS A 227 -3.08 14.27 10.48
CA LYS A 227 -2.63 15.16 9.40
C LYS A 227 -3.68 15.34 8.29
N ILE A 228 -4.42 14.28 7.95
CA ILE A 228 -5.50 14.36 6.95
C ILE A 228 -6.69 15.14 7.52
N LYS A 229 -7.03 14.96 8.81
CA LYS A 229 -8.06 15.76 9.49
C LYS A 229 -7.66 17.23 9.59
N SER A 230 -6.39 17.52 9.88
CA SER A 230 -5.82 18.88 9.86
C SER A 230 -5.86 19.52 8.46
N LEU A 231 -5.50 18.77 7.43
CA LEU A 231 -5.53 19.22 6.04
C LEU A 231 -6.98 19.45 5.58
N MET A 232 -7.91 18.55 5.93
CA MET A 232 -9.33 18.70 5.63
C MET A 232 -9.97 19.86 6.38
N THR A 233 -9.60 20.13 7.64
CA THR A 233 -10.08 21.34 8.36
C THR A 233 -9.59 22.65 7.74
N LEU A 234 -8.41 22.62 7.09
CA LEU A 234 -7.83 23.79 6.43
C LEU A 234 -8.47 24.05 5.06
N ILE A 235 -8.91 22.99 4.36
CA ILE A 235 -9.51 23.08 3.02
C ILE A 235 -11.05 23.23 3.12
N ARG A 236 -11.68 22.84 4.24
CA ARG A 236 -13.12 22.99 4.49
C ARG A 236 -13.68 24.40 4.24
N PRO A 237 -13.03 25.52 4.63
CA PRO A 237 -13.53 26.86 4.32
C PRO A 237 -13.36 27.26 2.84
N LEU A 238 -12.46 26.60 2.09
CA LEU A 238 -12.32 26.80 0.64
C LEU A 238 -13.34 25.98 -0.16
N LEU A 239 -13.75 24.83 0.36
CA LEU A 239 -14.80 23.99 -0.21
C LEU A 239 -16.23 24.45 0.17
N ALA A 240 -16.37 25.28 1.21
CA ALA A 240 -17.66 25.79 1.69
C ALA A 240 -18.11 27.08 0.97
N ASN A 241 -17.26 27.66 0.13
CA ASN A 241 -17.64 28.69 -0.83
C ASN A 241 -17.81 27.97 -2.18
N ASP A 242 -19.06 27.68 -2.57
CA ASP A 242 -19.41 27.01 -3.82
C ASP A 242 -18.95 27.79 -5.07
N GLU A 243 -17.66 27.72 -5.38
CA GLU A 243 -17.11 28.05 -6.69
C GLU A 243 -16.28 26.88 -7.22
N LYS A 244 -16.51 26.59 -8.49
CA LYS A 244 -16.28 25.31 -9.17
C LYS A 244 -14.82 24.83 -9.08
N ALA A 245 -14.67 23.52 -8.92
CA ALA A 245 -13.39 22.79 -8.85
C ALA A 245 -12.40 23.08 -10.02
N GLU A 246 -12.88 23.61 -11.15
CA GLU A 246 -12.05 24.00 -12.30
C GLU A 246 -11.17 25.25 -12.06
N GLU A 247 -11.50 26.13 -11.10
CA GLU A 247 -10.75 27.38 -10.90
C GLU A 247 -9.52 27.22 -9.98
N VAL A 248 -9.49 26.17 -9.16
CA VAL A 248 -8.36 25.85 -8.27
C VAL A 248 -7.22 25.20 -9.07
N GLU A 249 -7.53 24.35 -10.06
CA GLU A 249 -6.53 23.79 -10.97
C GLU A 249 -5.91 24.86 -11.89
N LYS A 250 -6.72 25.85 -12.31
CA LYS A 250 -6.25 26.95 -13.17
C LYS A 250 -5.30 27.90 -12.44
N LYS A 251 -5.58 28.26 -11.18
CA LYS A 251 -4.70 29.13 -10.36
C LYS A 251 -3.42 28.42 -9.90
N VAL A 252 -3.44 27.10 -9.70
CA VAL A 252 -2.22 26.33 -9.43
C VAL A 252 -1.38 26.16 -10.71
N GLY A 253 -2.02 26.09 -11.88
CA GLY A 253 -1.34 26.06 -13.18
C GLY A 253 -0.73 27.39 -13.64
N GLU A 254 -1.33 28.54 -13.27
CA GLU A 254 -0.82 29.88 -13.61
C GLU A 254 0.44 30.26 -12.80
N ILE A 255 0.59 29.77 -11.57
CA ILE A 255 1.80 30.01 -10.75
C ILE A 255 3.03 29.23 -11.28
N ILE A 256 2.83 28.20 -12.10
CA ILE A 256 3.89 27.33 -12.63
C ILE A 256 4.34 27.77 -14.04
N LYS A 257 3.67 28.74 -14.68
CA LYS A 257 3.92 29.08 -16.10
C LYS A 257 4.48 30.48 -16.39
N ASP A 258 4.75 31.31 -15.38
CA ASP A 258 5.20 32.70 -15.57
C ASP A 258 6.72 32.93 -15.44
N GLU A 259 7.58 31.93 -15.69
CA GLU A 259 9.06 32.16 -15.70
C GLU A 259 9.80 31.75 -16.99
N ASP A 260 9.12 31.49 -18.12
CA ASP A 260 9.81 31.00 -19.33
C ASP A 260 9.55 31.72 -20.68
N GLU A 261 8.76 32.80 -20.74
CA GLU A 261 8.58 33.51 -22.03
C GLU A 261 8.64 35.03 -21.89
N ASP A 262 9.85 35.59 -21.76
CA ASP A 262 10.14 36.93 -22.30
C ASP A 262 11.64 37.11 -22.58
N LYS A 263 12.16 36.29 -23.51
CA LYS A 263 13.39 36.59 -24.26
C LYS A 263 13.07 36.71 -25.75
N LYS A 264 12.96 37.97 -26.19
CA LYS A 264 13.40 38.55 -27.49
C LYS A 264 12.31 39.37 -28.18
N LYS A 265 12.35 40.69 -27.94
CA LYS A 265 12.19 41.69 -29.00
C LYS A 265 12.82 43.03 -28.60
N ALA A 266 13.69 43.50 -29.50
CA ALA A 266 14.30 44.83 -29.59
C ALA A 266 15.47 45.14 -28.64
N GLU A 267 16.66 44.71 -29.08
CA GLU A 267 17.83 45.60 -29.08
C GLU A 267 17.45 46.86 -29.86
N ASP A 268 17.50 48.03 -29.21
CA ASP A 268 18.28 49.19 -29.69
C ASP A 268 18.12 50.36 -28.71
N GLU A 269 19.27 50.92 -28.32
CA GLU A 269 19.51 52.09 -27.46
C GLU A 269 19.58 51.85 -25.94
N MET A 270 20.79 51.62 -25.39
CA MET A 270 21.36 52.39 -24.25
C MET A 270 22.78 51.98 -23.78
N CYS A 271 23.32 52.85 -22.93
CA CYS A 271 24.68 53.17 -22.44
C CYS A 271 25.49 52.10 -21.66
N GLU A 272 26.82 52.31 -21.59
CA GLU A 272 27.94 51.54 -20.96
C GLU A 272 27.80 51.10 -19.48
N GLU A 273 26.67 51.28 -18.79
CA GLU A 273 26.55 50.90 -17.37
C GLU A 273 26.14 49.42 -17.16
N ASP A 274 25.64 48.73 -18.20
CA ASP A 274 25.16 47.34 -18.11
C ASP A 274 26.25 46.26 -18.23
N LYS A 275 27.48 46.61 -18.64
CA LYS A 275 28.58 45.64 -18.78
C LYS A 275 29.05 45.05 -17.44
N LYS A 276 28.79 45.70 -16.31
CA LYS A 276 29.22 45.21 -14.97
C LYS A 276 28.20 44.28 -14.28
N LYS A 277 26.96 44.20 -14.74
CA LYS A 277 25.97 43.24 -14.24
C LYS A 277 26.03 41.90 -14.99
N LEU A 278 26.30 41.93 -16.29
CA LEU A 278 26.45 40.74 -17.14
C LEU A 278 27.58 39.79 -16.70
N ALA A 279 28.70 40.32 -16.17
CA ALA A 279 29.84 39.49 -15.76
C ALA A 279 29.58 38.66 -14.48
N LYS A 280 28.59 39.04 -13.67
CA LYS A 280 28.24 38.34 -12.42
C LYS A 280 27.16 37.28 -12.64
N ASP A 281 26.32 37.49 -13.64
CA ASP A 281 25.27 36.54 -14.03
C ASP A 281 25.83 35.38 -14.88
N GLU A 282 26.91 35.59 -15.65
CA GLU A 282 27.59 34.50 -16.39
C GLU A 282 28.28 33.46 -15.47
N GLU A 283 28.77 33.85 -14.29
CA GLU A 283 29.36 32.92 -13.32
C GLU A 283 28.29 32.09 -12.60
N ALA A 284 27.14 32.71 -12.27
CA ALA A 284 26.01 32.05 -11.64
C ALA A 284 25.25 31.11 -12.59
N GLU A 285 25.16 31.43 -13.88
CA GLU A 285 24.59 30.51 -14.88
C GLU A 285 25.50 29.30 -15.15
N LYS A 286 26.84 29.48 -15.13
CA LYS A 286 27.78 28.35 -15.23
C LYS A 286 27.72 27.43 -14.02
N GLU A 287 27.53 27.96 -12.80
CA GLU A 287 27.32 27.14 -11.60
C GLU A 287 25.96 26.41 -11.59
N LYS A 288 24.87 27.04 -12.07
CA LYS A 288 23.56 26.36 -12.20
C LYS A 288 23.59 25.25 -13.25
N MET A 289 24.16 25.49 -14.42
CA MET A 289 24.32 24.44 -15.45
C MET A 289 25.27 23.31 -15.01
N ALA A 290 26.29 23.61 -14.20
CA ALA A 290 27.15 22.59 -13.62
C ALA A 290 26.45 21.75 -12.54
N ASN A 291 25.56 22.35 -11.75
CA ASN A 291 24.79 21.65 -10.71
C ASN A 291 23.70 20.75 -11.31
N ASP A 292 22.99 21.20 -12.35
CA ASP A 292 21.98 20.39 -13.03
C ASP A 292 22.62 19.22 -13.80
N SER A 293 23.79 19.45 -14.42
CA SER A 293 24.60 18.39 -15.03
C SER A 293 25.09 17.38 -13.98
N LYS A 294 25.52 17.86 -12.80
CA LYS A 294 25.95 16.99 -11.69
C LYS A 294 24.80 16.20 -11.07
N LEU A 295 23.63 16.80 -10.90
CA LEU A 295 22.41 16.13 -10.40
C LEU A 295 21.92 15.05 -11.38
N ALA A 296 21.97 15.31 -12.68
CA ALA A 296 21.66 14.32 -13.71
C ALA A 296 22.67 13.16 -13.74
N MET A 297 23.96 13.45 -13.56
CA MET A 297 25.01 12.42 -13.44
C MET A 297 24.86 11.60 -12.15
N ASP A 298 24.55 12.22 -11.01
CA ASP A 298 24.33 11.52 -9.73
C ASP A 298 23.07 10.64 -9.78
N ALA A 299 22.01 11.08 -10.46
CA ALA A 299 20.81 10.27 -10.68
C ALA A 299 21.10 9.07 -11.60
N ALA A 300 21.92 9.26 -12.65
CA ALA A 300 22.35 8.18 -13.52
C ALA A 300 23.25 7.17 -12.78
N ILE A 301 24.18 7.64 -11.94
CA ILE A 301 25.05 6.79 -11.11
C ILE A 301 24.21 5.97 -10.13
N LYS A 302 23.25 6.59 -9.41
CA LYS A 302 22.33 5.86 -8.53
C LYS A 302 21.47 4.84 -9.28
N GLY A 303 21.04 5.16 -10.49
CA GLY A 303 20.29 4.23 -11.35
C GLY A 303 21.13 3.02 -11.77
N VAL A 304 22.42 3.23 -12.07
CA VAL A 304 23.38 2.16 -12.38
C VAL A 304 23.67 1.32 -11.14
N GLU A 305 23.92 1.93 -9.98
CA GLU A 305 24.12 1.23 -8.71
C GLU A 305 22.92 0.35 -8.36
N ALA A 306 21.69 0.88 -8.46
CA ALA A 306 20.47 0.11 -8.20
C ALA A 306 20.33 -1.10 -9.13
N ARG A 307 20.67 -0.96 -10.43
CA ARG A 307 20.68 -2.08 -11.39
C ARG A 307 21.71 -3.14 -11.03
N PHE A 308 22.92 -2.75 -10.63
CA PHE A 308 23.95 -3.68 -10.16
C PHE A 308 23.57 -4.37 -8.85
N THR A 309 22.96 -3.66 -7.90
CA THR A 309 22.46 -4.27 -6.66
C THR A 309 21.34 -5.26 -6.94
N ALA A 310 20.39 -4.92 -7.81
CA ALA A 310 19.31 -5.80 -8.21
C ALA A 310 19.82 -7.06 -8.93
N LEU A 311 20.82 -6.92 -9.81
CA LEU A 311 21.44 -8.05 -10.51
C LEU A 311 22.10 -9.00 -9.52
N ARG A 312 22.95 -8.49 -8.62
CA ARG A 312 23.61 -9.32 -7.59
C ARG A 312 22.62 -10.00 -6.65
N GLN A 313 21.52 -9.33 -6.31
CA GLN A 313 20.46 -9.92 -5.50
C GLN A 313 19.76 -11.06 -6.26
N ALA A 314 19.47 -10.86 -7.55
CA ALA A 314 18.88 -11.88 -8.40
C ALA A 314 19.78 -13.11 -8.56
N GLU A 315 21.08 -12.90 -8.83
CA GLU A 315 22.08 -13.97 -8.88
C GLU A 315 22.13 -14.75 -7.55
N ARG A 316 22.14 -14.03 -6.41
CA ARG A 316 22.17 -14.66 -5.08
C ARG A 316 20.92 -15.49 -4.79
N ASP A 317 19.75 -14.99 -5.19
CA ASP A 317 18.47 -15.65 -4.99
C ASP A 317 18.36 -16.91 -5.88
N VAL A 318 18.85 -16.84 -7.13
CA VAL A 318 18.76 -17.93 -8.12
C VAL A 318 19.82 -19.03 -7.93
N ARG A 319 21.03 -18.66 -7.51
CA ARG A 319 22.17 -19.58 -7.33
C ARG A 319 21.86 -20.89 -6.58
N PRO A 320 21.13 -20.91 -5.46
CA PRO A 320 20.87 -22.15 -4.74
C PRO A 320 19.95 -23.13 -5.47
N VAL A 321 19.20 -22.68 -6.48
CA VAL A 321 18.15 -23.48 -7.13
C VAL A 321 18.57 -23.90 -8.53
N VAL A 322 19.10 -22.94 -9.30
CA VAL A 322 19.37 -23.12 -10.74
C VAL A 322 20.89 -23.06 -11.03
N GLY A 323 21.71 -22.74 -10.04
CA GLY A 323 23.15 -22.56 -10.21
C GLY A 323 23.51 -21.17 -10.71
N GLU A 324 24.76 -21.00 -11.18
CA GLU A 324 25.24 -19.72 -11.70
C GLU A 324 24.62 -19.42 -13.08
N LEU A 325 23.89 -18.31 -13.16
CA LEU A 325 23.38 -17.74 -14.40
C LEU A 325 24.18 -16.48 -14.74
N ALA A 326 24.73 -16.43 -15.95
CA ALA A 326 25.31 -15.22 -16.51
C ALA A 326 24.26 -14.52 -17.37
N CYS A 327 23.66 -13.45 -16.84
CA CYS A 327 22.72 -12.60 -17.57
C CYS A 327 23.05 -11.12 -17.34
N ASP A 328 22.60 -10.27 -18.25
CA ASP A 328 22.98 -8.85 -18.24
C ASP A 328 22.03 -7.98 -17.39
N SER A 329 20.95 -8.57 -16.87
CA SER A 329 19.97 -7.88 -16.02
C SER A 329 19.29 -8.80 -15.00
N ALA A 330 18.86 -8.21 -13.87
CA ALA A 330 18.13 -8.93 -12.82
C ALA A 330 16.84 -9.61 -13.35
N GLU A 331 16.16 -8.94 -14.28
CA GLU A 331 14.97 -9.45 -14.95
C GLU A 331 15.27 -10.73 -15.74
N GLU A 332 16.34 -10.72 -16.52
CA GLU A 332 16.74 -11.87 -17.34
C GLU A 332 17.20 -13.05 -16.48
N VAL A 333 17.89 -12.79 -15.36
CA VAL A 333 18.26 -13.82 -14.37
C VAL A 333 17.02 -14.54 -13.86
N TYR A 334 16.01 -13.80 -13.39
CA TYR A 334 14.79 -14.41 -12.86
C TYR A 334 13.93 -15.08 -13.93
N ARG A 335 13.78 -14.48 -15.13
CA ARG A 335 13.02 -15.10 -16.23
C ARG A 335 13.65 -16.41 -16.69
N THR A 336 14.98 -16.43 -16.84
CA THR A 336 15.71 -17.64 -17.24
C THR A 336 15.62 -18.71 -16.16
N ALA A 337 15.72 -18.32 -14.89
CA ALA A 337 15.53 -19.23 -13.77
C ALA A 337 14.11 -19.82 -13.71
N LEU A 338 13.08 -18.98 -13.90
CA LEU A 338 11.68 -19.41 -13.97
C LEU A 338 11.39 -20.35 -15.15
N LYS A 339 12.03 -20.11 -16.30
CA LYS A 339 11.96 -21.00 -17.47
C LYS A 339 12.52 -22.38 -17.16
N GLN A 340 13.64 -22.45 -16.45
CA GLN A 340 14.25 -23.73 -16.05
C GLN A 340 13.41 -24.47 -14.99
N LEU A 341 12.66 -23.72 -14.17
CA LEU A 341 11.70 -24.27 -13.21
C LEU A 341 10.35 -24.66 -13.82
N GLY A 342 10.14 -24.47 -15.13
CA GLY A 342 8.93 -24.90 -15.83
C GLY A 342 7.74 -23.94 -15.75
N CYS A 343 7.96 -22.65 -15.45
CA CYS A 343 6.91 -21.63 -15.51
C CYS A 343 6.69 -21.15 -16.95
N ASP A 344 5.61 -21.60 -17.61
CA ASP A 344 5.34 -21.26 -19.02
C ASP A 344 5.03 -19.75 -19.22
N GLU A 345 4.40 -19.11 -18.24
CA GLU A 345 4.02 -17.69 -18.30
C GLU A 345 5.14 -16.72 -17.89
N HIS A 346 6.36 -17.21 -17.66
CA HIS A 346 7.54 -16.44 -17.26
C HIS A 346 7.81 -15.16 -18.08
N ALA A 347 7.38 -15.09 -19.34
CA ALA A 347 7.54 -13.92 -20.22
C ALA A 347 6.50 -12.81 -20.00
N SER A 348 5.30 -13.15 -19.49
CA SER A 348 4.22 -12.19 -19.26
C SER A 348 4.31 -11.50 -17.89
N ILE A 349 5.21 -11.97 -17.02
CA ILE A 349 5.39 -11.42 -15.67
C ILE A 349 6.08 -10.06 -15.74
N PRO A 350 5.56 -8.98 -15.10
CA PRO A 350 6.24 -7.69 -15.02
C PRO A 350 7.56 -7.76 -14.25
N ALA A 351 8.56 -6.96 -14.65
CA ALA A 351 9.90 -6.97 -14.06
C ALA A 351 9.95 -6.87 -12.51
N PRO A 352 9.11 -6.05 -11.84
CA PRO A 352 9.10 -5.96 -10.37
C PRO A 352 8.67 -7.24 -9.66
N ALA A 353 7.85 -8.07 -10.31
CA ALA A 353 7.25 -9.27 -9.69
C ALA A 353 8.15 -10.52 -9.79
N LEU A 354 9.14 -10.51 -10.67
CA LEU A 354 9.94 -11.68 -11.00
C LEU A 354 10.66 -12.32 -9.81
N SER A 355 11.16 -11.51 -8.87
CA SER A 355 11.83 -12.03 -7.66
C SER A 355 10.86 -12.83 -6.77
N SER A 356 9.64 -12.32 -6.59
CA SER A 356 8.62 -12.97 -5.76
C SER A 356 8.13 -14.26 -6.38
N VAL A 357 7.88 -14.27 -7.70
CA VAL A 357 7.46 -15.50 -8.40
C VAL A 357 8.55 -16.56 -8.39
N PHE A 358 9.80 -16.15 -8.63
CA PHE A 358 10.94 -17.07 -8.56
C PHE A 358 11.05 -17.72 -7.19
N LYS A 359 10.91 -16.93 -6.11
CA LYS A 359 10.94 -17.46 -4.73
C LYS A 359 9.79 -18.43 -4.45
N ALA A 360 8.61 -18.20 -5.01
CA ALA A 360 7.48 -19.11 -4.88
C ALA A 360 7.76 -20.45 -5.58
N TYR A 361 8.24 -20.44 -6.83
CA TYR A 361 8.56 -21.65 -7.60
C TYR A 361 9.74 -22.44 -7.02
N ALA A 362 10.80 -21.74 -6.61
CA ALA A 362 12.00 -22.33 -6.04
C ALA A 362 11.77 -23.12 -4.75
N ARG A 363 10.67 -22.83 -4.04
CA ARG A 363 10.36 -23.40 -2.73
C ARG A 363 9.46 -24.62 -2.79
N THR A 364 9.16 -25.18 -3.96
CA THR A 364 8.31 -26.37 -4.09
C THR A 364 8.83 -27.48 -3.17
N PRO A 365 8.19 -27.76 -2.01
CA PRO A 365 8.82 -28.57 -0.98
C PRO A 365 8.65 -30.06 -1.31
N ALA A 366 9.71 -30.84 -1.13
CA ALA A 366 9.58 -32.29 -1.03
C ALA A 366 8.91 -32.61 0.32
N MET A 367 7.60 -32.88 0.28
CA MET A 367 6.80 -33.08 1.49
C MET A 367 6.61 -34.57 1.80
N ALA A 368 6.91 -34.95 3.04
CA ALA A 368 6.40 -36.21 3.59
C ALA A 368 4.87 -36.13 3.67
N GLN A 369 4.19 -37.21 3.28
CA GLN A 369 2.73 -37.30 3.34
C GLN A 369 2.38 -38.31 4.43
N ASP A 370 1.67 -37.86 5.47
CA ASP A 370 1.17 -38.75 6.53
C ASP A 370 -0.03 -39.59 6.07
N SER A 371 -0.57 -39.29 4.89
CA SER A 371 -1.62 -40.11 4.27
C SER A 371 -1.04 -41.42 3.74
N ALA A 372 -1.70 -42.54 4.06
CA ALA A 372 -1.52 -43.75 3.27
C ALA A 372 -1.89 -43.44 1.82
N VAL A 373 -1.16 -43.98 0.84
CA VAL A 373 -1.37 -43.72 -0.60
C VAL A 373 -2.86 -43.85 -0.92
N ILE A 374 -3.49 -42.73 -1.20
CA ILE A 374 -4.89 -42.67 -1.61
C ILE A 374 -4.94 -43.26 -3.02
N THR A 375 -5.29 -44.53 -3.13
CA THR A 375 -5.76 -45.09 -4.41
C THR A 375 -7.06 -44.36 -4.77
N THR A 376 -7.31 -44.13 -6.06
CA THR A 376 -8.39 -43.31 -6.63
C THR A 376 -9.80 -43.61 -6.08
N SER A 377 -9.95 -44.76 -5.42
CA SER A 377 -11.15 -45.27 -4.74
C SER A 377 -11.70 -44.37 -3.63
N SER A 378 -10.91 -43.60 -2.88
CA SER A 378 -11.41 -42.95 -1.64
C SER A 378 -12.45 -41.84 -1.88
N ARG A 379 -12.28 -41.00 -2.91
CA ARG A 379 -13.28 -39.97 -3.26
C ARG A 379 -14.54 -40.58 -3.88
N GLU A 380 -14.38 -41.62 -4.69
CA GLU A 380 -15.50 -42.36 -5.26
C GLU A 380 -16.29 -43.10 -4.18
N ASN A 381 -15.63 -43.66 -3.16
CA ASN A 381 -16.29 -44.38 -2.07
C ASN A 381 -17.14 -43.44 -1.20
N VAL A 382 -16.68 -42.22 -0.93
CA VAL A 382 -17.50 -41.22 -0.21
C VAL A 382 -18.71 -40.83 -1.05
N LYS A 383 -18.52 -40.63 -2.36
CA LYS A 383 -19.62 -40.32 -3.28
C LYS A 383 -20.62 -41.48 -3.38
N ASN A 384 -20.13 -42.71 -3.51
CA ASN A 384 -20.92 -43.94 -3.57
C ASN A 384 -21.68 -44.20 -2.26
N TYR A 385 -21.08 -43.91 -1.11
CA TYR A 385 -21.74 -44.02 0.19
C TYR A 385 -22.98 -43.12 0.28
N PHE A 386 -22.89 -41.88 -0.21
CA PHE A 386 -24.04 -40.96 -0.26
C PHE A 386 -25.00 -41.27 -1.42
N GLU A 387 -24.54 -41.94 -2.48
CA GLU A 387 -25.37 -42.44 -3.59
C GLU A 387 -25.98 -43.84 -3.32
N GLY A 388 -25.68 -44.47 -2.17
CA GLY A 388 -26.18 -45.79 -1.79
C GLY A 388 -25.65 -46.96 -2.62
N LYS A 389 -24.44 -46.84 -3.20
CA LYS A 389 -23.78 -47.87 -4.02
C LYS A 389 -22.73 -48.65 -3.25
#